data_AF-A0A2D0PLB8-F1
#
_entry.id   AF-A0A2D0PLB8-F1
#
_cell.length_a   1.000
_cell.length_b   1.000
_cell.length_c   1.000
_cell.angle_alpha   90.00
_cell.angle_beta   90.00
_cell.angle_gamma   90.00
#
_symmetry.space_group_name_H-M   'P 1'
#
loop_
_entity.id
_entity.type
_entity.pdbx_description
1 polymer ?
#
loop_
_entity_poly.entity_id
_entity_poly.type
_entity_poly.pdbx_seq_one_letter_code
_entity_poly.pdbx_strand_id
1 'polypeptide(L)'
;MDQIVSQSKSVLCTLTDKKDLSKYVCFTQKKSAGIIIGLSNGEAVWEADLSEETLSQLKKKLSLKSTEDYALKLKNACRSGSAFVSLQEDNAVLHLGSETADFDVSFSRLADHEGRTELKDLLFKMADSLMQQDNTGATSSSSPLKTSQKRSIGFEPRRQPAGPTIAVKKRFPGDSLINPGTKRKRSATGVAFDDGCDT
;
A
#
# COMPACT_ATOMS: atom_id res chain seq x y z
N MET A 1 6.77 -28.27 -25.27
CA MET A 1 5.76 -28.59 -24.24
C MET A 1 6.29 -27.99 -22.95
N ASP A 2 5.87 -26.84 -22.45
CA ASP A 2 4.82 -25.90 -22.82
C ASP A 2 5.35 -24.49 -22.51
N GLN A 3 5.14 -23.57 -23.44
CA GLN A 3 5.49 -22.17 -23.23
C GLN A 3 4.45 -21.62 -22.25
N ILE A 4 4.79 -21.61 -20.95
CA ILE A 4 4.04 -20.87 -19.94
C ILE A 4 4.21 -19.40 -20.30
N VAL A 5 3.35 -18.92 -21.21
CA VAL A 5 3.15 -17.50 -21.42
C VAL A 5 2.75 -16.97 -20.06
N SER A 6 3.63 -16.19 -19.41
CA SER A 6 3.31 -15.50 -18.17
C SER A 6 2.13 -14.58 -18.43
N GLN A 7 0.92 -15.06 -18.14
CA GLN A 7 -0.29 -14.27 -18.21
C GLN A 7 -0.22 -13.24 -17.09
N SER A 8 -0.09 -11.96 -17.46
CA SER A 8 -0.08 -10.86 -16.52
C SER A 8 -1.46 -10.73 -15.88
N LYS A 9 -1.58 -11.17 -14.62
CA LYS A 9 -2.78 -10.99 -13.80
C LYS A 9 -2.62 -9.69 -13.01
N SER A 10 -3.64 -8.84 -13.06
CA SER A 10 -3.61 -7.50 -12.46
C SER A 10 -4.87 -7.28 -11.64
N VAL A 11 -4.69 -6.89 -10.38
CA VAL A 11 -5.80 -6.53 -9.50
C VAL A 11 -6.25 -5.11 -9.82
N LEU A 12 -7.55 -4.95 -10.06
CA LEU A 12 -8.12 -3.68 -10.48
C LEU A 12 -8.59 -2.87 -9.28
N CYS A 13 -9.51 -3.45 -8.50
CA CYS A 13 -10.22 -2.76 -7.44
C CYS A 13 -10.95 -3.75 -6.51
N THR A 14 -11.52 -3.22 -5.43
CA THR A 14 -12.55 -3.92 -4.65
C THR A 14 -13.93 -3.39 -5.02
N LEU A 15 -14.92 -4.28 -5.01
CA LEU A 15 -16.32 -4.01 -5.28
C LEU A 15 -17.16 -4.44 -4.09
N THR A 16 -18.37 -3.91 -3.99
CA THR A 16 -19.36 -4.30 -2.98
C THR A 16 -20.64 -4.77 -3.65
N ASP A 17 -21.24 -5.81 -3.09
CA ASP A 17 -22.62 -6.17 -3.44
C ASP A 17 -23.59 -5.22 -2.74
N LYS A 18 -24.60 -4.76 -3.46
CA LYS A 18 -25.61 -3.83 -2.94
C LYS A 18 -26.57 -4.49 -1.95
N LYS A 19 -26.77 -5.80 -2.03
CA LYS A 19 -27.74 -6.52 -1.19
C LYS A 19 -27.23 -6.75 0.22
N ASP A 20 -26.00 -7.23 0.35
CA ASP A 20 -25.42 -7.71 1.61
C ASP A 20 -24.17 -6.94 2.03
N LEU A 21 -23.70 -5.99 1.21
CA LEU A 21 -22.48 -5.19 1.42
C LEU A 21 -21.19 -6.03 1.46
N SER A 22 -21.25 -7.29 1.02
CA SER A 22 -20.08 -8.17 0.92
C SER A 22 -19.06 -7.57 -0.05
N LYS A 23 -17.78 -7.73 0.29
CA LYS A 23 -16.67 -7.21 -0.51
C LYS A 23 -16.12 -8.28 -1.43
N TYR A 24 -15.80 -7.86 -2.64
CA TYR A 24 -15.22 -8.70 -3.69
C TYR A 24 -13.96 -8.04 -4.22
N VAL A 25 -12.96 -8.85 -4.57
CA VAL A 25 -11.78 -8.44 -5.32
C VAL A 25 -12.04 -8.67 -6.79
N CYS A 26 -11.84 -7.63 -7.61
CA CYS A 26 -11.92 -7.71 -9.06
C CYS A 26 -10.51 -7.69 -9.65
N PHE A 27 -10.23 -8.66 -10.51
CA PHE A 27 -8.94 -8.79 -11.19
C PHE A 27 -9.14 -9.04 -12.69
N THR A 28 -8.08 -8.81 -13.45
CA THR A 28 -8.02 -9.12 -14.88
C THR A 28 -6.82 -10.01 -15.17
N GLN A 29 -6.95 -10.82 -16.20
CA GLN A 29 -5.88 -11.66 -16.71
C GLN A 29 -5.84 -11.54 -18.23
N LYS A 30 -4.65 -11.21 -18.75
CA LYS A 30 -4.45 -11.11 -20.19
C LYS A 30 -4.41 -12.50 -20.81
N LYS A 31 -5.23 -12.73 -21.82
CA LYS A 31 -5.27 -13.95 -22.64
C LYS A 31 -4.76 -13.62 -24.05
N SER A 32 -4.38 -14.63 -24.83
CA SER A 32 -3.86 -14.44 -26.19
C SER A 32 -4.84 -13.77 -27.14
N ALA A 33 -6.15 -14.02 -26.96
CA ALA A 33 -7.24 -13.52 -27.82
C ALA A 33 -8.31 -12.71 -27.05
N GLY A 34 -7.96 -12.13 -25.90
CA GLY A 34 -8.92 -11.41 -25.07
C GLY A 34 -8.44 -11.14 -23.64
N ILE A 35 -9.39 -10.90 -22.75
CA ILE A 35 -9.14 -10.65 -21.34
C ILE A 35 -10.14 -11.46 -20.52
N ILE A 36 -9.66 -12.15 -19.49
CA ILE A 36 -10.52 -12.72 -18.45
C ILE A 36 -10.67 -11.67 -17.36
N ILE A 37 -11.90 -11.45 -16.91
CA ILE A 37 -12.16 -10.72 -15.67
C ILE A 37 -12.57 -11.76 -14.65
N GLY A 38 -11.97 -11.67 -13.47
CA GLY A 38 -12.35 -12.50 -12.34
C GLY A 38 -12.83 -11.67 -11.17
N LEU A 39 -13.70 -12.30 -10.38
CA LEU A 39 -14.22 -11.83 -9.12
C LEU A 39 -13.96 -12.89 -8.05
N SER A 40 -13.59 -12.46 -6.85
CA SER A 40 -13.48 -13.36 -5.71
C SER A 40 -13.93 -12.69 -4.42
N ASN A 41 -14.61 -13.44 -3.57
CA ASN A 41 -14.95 -13.06 -2.19
C ASN A 41 -13.92 -13.56 -1.16
N GLY A 42 -12.82 -14.19 -1.61
CA GLY A 42 -11.83 -14.83 -0.74
C GLY A 42 -12.11 -16.30 -0.43
N GLU A 43 -13.22 -16.87 -0.93
CA GLU A 43 -13.55 -18.29 -0.80
C GLU A 43 -13.78 -18.94 -2.17
N ALA A 44 -14.66 -18.34 -2.97
CA ALA A 44 -14.96 -18.75 -4.33
C ALA A 44 -14.42 -17.74 -5.34
N VAL A 45 -14.32 -18.19 -6.59
CA VAL A 45 -13.86 -17.39 -7.73
C VAL A 45 -14.87 -17.54 -8.86
N TRP A 46 -15.22 -16.41 -9.47
CA TRP A 46 -16.05 -16.34 -10.67
C TRP A 46 -15.26 -15.70 -11.79
N GLU A 47 -15.43 -16.19 -13.01
CA GLU A 47 -14.74 -15.68 -14.18
C GLU A 47 -15.69 -15.39 -15.32
N ALA A 48 -15.30 -14.40 -16.13
CA ALA A 48 -15.94 -14.03 -17.37
C ALA A 48 -14.86 -13.91 -18.46
N ASP A 49 -15.00 -14.72 -19.50
CA ASP A 49 -14.18 -14.63 -20.71
C ASP A 49 -14.70 -13.49 -21.60
N LEU A 50 -13.95 -12.39 -21.71
CA LEU A 50 -14.25 -11.36 -22.70
C LEU A 50 -13.43 -11.59 -23.96
N SER A 51 -14.14 -12.07 -24.99
CA SER A 51 -13.64 -12.13 -26.35
C SER A 51 -13.33 -10.74 -26.89
N GLU A 52 -12.52 -10.66 -27.96
CA GLU A 52 -12.24 -9.39 -28.64
C GLU A 52 -13.51 -8.67 -29.13
N GLU A 53 -14.54 -9.43 -29.52
CA GLU A 53 -15.83 -8.89 -29.94
C GLU A 53 -16.57 -8.21 -28.77
N THR A 54 -16.69 -8.90 -27.63
CA THR A 54 -17.35 -8.35 -26.44
C THR A 54 -16.58 -7.13 -25.90
N LEU A 55 -15.24 -7.18 -25.90
CA LEU A 55 -14.41 -6.01 -25.58
C LEU A 55 -14.64 -4.85 -26.55
N SER A 56 -14.82 -5.13 -27.84
CA SER A 56 -15.09 -4.08 -28.84
C SER A 56 -16.46 -3.45 -28.65
N GLN A 57 -17.49 -4.25 -28.33
CA GLN A 57 -18.82 -3.75 -27.98
C GLN A 57 -18.77 -2.92 -26.70
N LEU A 58 -18.04 -3.38 -25.69
CA LEU A 58 -17.81 -2.68 -24.43
C LEU A 58 -17.12 -1.33 -24.68
N LYS A 59 -16.06 -1.30 -25.50
CA LYS A 59 -15.38 -0.05 -25.87
C LYS A 59 -16.33 0.94 -26.54
N LYS A 60 -17.18 0.48 -27.45
CA LYS A 60 -18.19 1.33 -28.10
C LYS A 60 -19.21 1.87 -27.09
N LYS A 61 -19.77 1.01 -26.24
CA LYS A 61 -20.79 1.39 -25.24
C LYS A 61 -20.24 2.33 -24.18
N LEU A 62 -18.98 2.13 -23.79
CA LEU A 62 -18.30 2.96 -22.80
C LEU A 62 -17.48 4.11 -23.41
N SER A 63 -17.57 4.33 -24.73
CA SER A 63 -16.82 5.35 -25.49
C SER A 63 -15.31 5.36 -25.18
N LEU A 64 -14.69 4.18 -25.09
CA LEU A 64 -13.27 3.99 -24.80
C LEU A 64 -12.40 4.06 -26.06
N LYS A 65 -11.17 4.56 -25.93
CA LYS A 65 -10.23 4.71 -27.05
C LYS A 65 -9.28 3.50 -27.17
N SER A 66 -9.03 2.79 -26.07
CA SER A 66 -8.15 1.62 -25.99
C SER A 66 -8.68 0.55 -25.01
N THR A 67 -8.08 -0.66 -25.04
CA THR A 67 -8.34 -1.73 -24.05
C THR A 67 -7.75 -1.40 -22.68
N GLU A 68 -6.65 -0.66 -22.62
CA GLU A 68 -6.05 -0.21 -21.35
C GLU A 68 -6.96 0.79 -20.62
N ASP A 69 -7.75 1.57 -21.38
CA ASP A 69 -8.75 2.47 -20.82
C ASP A 69 -9.86 1.71 -20.09
N TYR A 70 -10.09 0.43 -20.41
CA TYR A 70 -11.09 -0.38 -19.74
C TYR A 70 -10.74 -0.62 -18.28
N ALA A 71 -9.51 -1.10 -18.01
CA ALA A 71 -9.03 -1.36 -16.66
C ALA A 71 -9.07 -0.10 -15.80
N LEU A 72 -8.65 1.04 -16.37
CA LEU A 72 -8.72 2.34 -15.72
C LEU A 72 -10.16 2.80 -15.45
N LYS A 73 -11.06 2.62 -16.43
CA LYS A 73 -12.47 2.99 -16.27
C LYS A 73 -13.15 2.15 -15.21
N LEU A 74 -12.92 0.84 -15.19
CA LEU A 74 -13.43 -0.06 -14.15
C LEU A 74 -12.90 0.37 -12.78
N LYS A 75 -11.58 0.61 -12.63
CA LYS A 75 -10.99 1.10 -11.39
C LYS A 75 -11.60 2.43 -10.92
N ASN A 76 -11.87 3.36 -11.83
CA ASN A 76 -12.54 4.62 -11.54
C ASN A 76 -14.02 4.42 -11.16
N ALA A 77 -14.71 3.48 -11.80
CA ALA A 77 -16.08 3.13 -11.47
C ALA A 77 -16.20 2.54 -10.05
N CYS A 78 -15.27 1.66 -9.66
CA CYS A 78 -15.20 1.13 -8.29
C CYS A 78 -14.98 2.26 -7.26
N ARG A 79 -14.09 3.23 -7.58
CA ARG A 79 -13.80 4.37 -6.69
C ARG A 79 -14.96 5.35 -6.54
N SER A 80 -15.73 5.55 -7.61
CA SER A 80 -16.88 6.46 -7.63
C SER A 80 -18.18 5.82 -7.14
N GLY A 81 -18.19 4.51 -6.88
CA GLY A 81 -19.40 3.76 -6.50
C GLY A 81 -20.37 3.51 -7.66
N SER A 82 -19.94 3.73 -8.91
CA SER A 82 -20.72 3.45 -10.12
C SER A 82 -20.50 2.02 -10.67
N ALA A 83 -19.74 1.21 -9.93
CA ALA A 83 -19.63 -0.23 -10.16
C ALA A 83 -20.01 -1.00 -8.91
N PHE A 84 -20.81 -2.03 -9.08
CA PHE A 84 -21.24 -2.93 -8.01
C PHE A 84 -21.45 -4.34 -8.55
N VAL A 85 -21.40 -5.32 -7.66
CA VAL A 85 -21.66 -6.72 -8.01
C VAL A 85 -23.05 -7.08 -7.53
N SER A 86 -23.71 -8.00 -8.22
CA SER A 86 -24.86 -8.72 -7.69
C SER A 86 -24.57 -10.21 -7.76
N LEU A 87 -24.61 -10.88 -6.60
CA LEU A 87 -24.47 -12.33 -6.56
C LEU A 87 -25.84 -13.01 -6.75
N GLN A 88 -25.87 -13.99 -7.64
CA GLN A 88 -26.85 -15.07 -7.72
C GLN A 88 -26.15 -16.38 -7.35
N GLU A 89 -26.90 -17.37 -6.87
CA GLU A 89 -26.40 -18.62 -6.27
C GLU A 89 -25.07 -19.12 -6.87
N ASP A 90 -25.03 -19.37 -8.18
CA ASP A 90 -23.83 -19.81 -8.90
C ASP A 90 -23.27 -18.81 -9.92
N ASN A 91 -23.88 -17.64 -10.06
CA ASN A 91 -23.48 -16.64 -11.06
C ASN A 91 -23.31 -15.27 -10.42
N ALA A 92 -22.33 -14.50 -10.88
CA ALA A 92 -22.19 -13.10 -10.45
C ALA A 92 -22.44 -12.18 -11.64
N VAL A 93 -22.95 -10.98 -11.40
CA VAL A 93 -23.06 -9.94 -12.42
C VAL A 93 -22.37 -8.67 -11.92
N LEU A 94 -21.42 -8.17 -12.71
CA LEU A 94 -20.82 -6.85 -12.50
C LEU A 94 -21.63 -5.83 -13.28
N HIS A 95 -22.17 -4.85 -12.58
CA HIS A 95 -22.84 -3.70 -13.16
C HIS A 95 -21.86 -2.53 -13.21
N LEU A 96 -21.68 -1.96 -14.40
CA LEU A 96 -20.82 -0.82 -14.69
C LEU A 96 -21.64 0.31 -15.30
N GLY A 97 -21.88 1.40 -14.57
CA GLY A 97 -22.58 2.54 -15.15
C GLY A 97 -23.30 3.44 -14.16
N SER A 98 -23.83 4.53 -14.70
CA SER A 98 -24.73 5.47 -14.03
C SER A 98 -25.88 5.76 -15.00
N GLU A 99 -26.99 5.02 -14.87
CA GLU A 99 -28.34 5.18 -15.45
C GLU A 99 -28.48 5.37 -16.98
N THR A 100 -27.45 5.81 -17.70
CA THR A 100 -27.50 6.20 -19.12
C THR A 100 -26.61 5.33 -20.01
N ALA A 101 -25.68 4.57 -19.41
CA ALA A 101 -24.78 3.66 -20.11
C ALA A 101 -24.42 2.47 -19.20
N ASP A 102 -25.44 1.73 -18.77
CA ASP A 102 -25.26 0.56 -17.93
C ASP A 102 -24.72 -0.61 -18.75
N PHE A 103 -23.61 -1.18 -18.33
CA PHE A 103 -22.98 -2.34 -18.95
C PHE A 103 -22.83 -3.44 -17.91
N ASP A 104 -23.29 -4.63 -18.27
CA ASP A 104 -23.30 -5.77 -17.35
C ASP A 104 -22.36 -6.86 -17.87
N VAL A 105 -21.55 -7.40 -16.97
CA VAL A 105 -20.71 -8.58 -17.25
C VAL A 105 -21.22 -9.71 -16.37
N SER A 106 -21.63 -10.82 -16.99
CA SER A 106 -22.01 -12.03 -16.27
C SER A 106 -20.79 -12.93 -16.08
N PHE A 107 -20.67 -13.52 -14.90
CA PHE A 107 -19.59 -14.42 -14.52
C PHE A 107 -20.16 -15.77 -14.12
N SER A 108 -19.44 -16.83 -14.49
CA SER A 108 -19.69 -18.19 -14.05
C SER A 108 -18.76 -18.56 -12.90
N ARG A 109 -19.29 -19.25 -11.90
CA ARG A 109 -18.49 -19.79 -10.79
C ARG A 109 -17.53 -20.88 -11.30
N LEU A 110 -16.28 -20.81 -10.86
CA LEU A 110 -15.30 -21.86 -11.10
C LEU A 110 -15.54 -23.06 -10.17
N ALA A 111 -15.16 -24.26 -10.64
CA ALA A 111 -15.20 -25.45 -9.81
C ALA A 111 -14.28 -25.32 -8.59
N ASP A 112 -14.62 -25.93 -7.45
CA ASP A 112 -13.91 -25.70 -6.18
C ASP A 112 -12.40 -25.98 -6.22
N HIS A 113 -11.95 -26.94 -7.04
CA HIS A 113 -10.52 -27.20 -7.19
C HIS A 113 -9.81 -26.07 -7.96
N GLU A 114 -10.43 -25.61 -9.04
CA GLU A 114 -9.92 -24.59 -9.95
C GLU A 114 -9.98 -23.20 -9.31
N GLY A 115 -11.10 -22.88 -8.66
CA GLY A 115 -11.27 -21.64 -7.90
C GLY A 115 -10.24 -21.52 -6.77
N ARG A 116 -9.92 -22.62 -6.07
CA ARG A 116 -8.85 -22.60 -5.04
C ARG A 116 -7.47 -22.38 -5.64
N THR A 117 -7.17 -22.97 -6.79
CA THR A 117 -5.89 -22.72 -7.47
C THR A 117 -5.77 -21.27 -7.95
N GLU A 118 -6.85 -20.71 -8.49
CA GLU A 118 -6.90 -19.32 -8.96
C GLU A 118 -6.81 -18.31 -7.81
N LEU A 119 -7.48 -18.60 -6.69
CA LEU A 119 -7.41 -17.79 -5.47
C LEU A 119 -6.01 -17.80 -4.88
N LYS A 120 -5.36 -18.98 -4.83
CA LYS A 120 -3.99 -19.12 -4.35
C LYS A 120 -3.03 -18.28 -5.20
N ASP A 121 -3.09 -18.42 -6.52
CA ASP A 121 -2.26 -17.66 -7.45
C ASP A 121 -2.50 -16.14 -7.31
N LEU A 122 -3.76 -15.72 -7.23
CA LEU A 122 -4.13 -14.32 -7.01
C LEU A 122 -3.50 -13.76 -5.73
N LEU A 123 -3.55 -14.50 -4.62
CA LEU A 123 -3.01 -14.07 -3.33
C LEU A 123 -1.49 -13.87 -3.40
N PHE A 124 -0.75 -14.83 -3.97
CA PHE A 124 0.70 -14.70 -4.10
C PHE A 124 1.09 -13.56 -5.03
N LYS A 125 0.38 -13.37 -6.15
CA LYS A 125 0.63 -12.24 -7.06
C LYS A 125 0.36 -10.90 -6.39
N MET A 126 -0.67 -10.80 -5.55
CA MET A 126 -0.91 -9.58 -4.76
C MET A 126 0.25 -9.32 -3.78
N ALA A 127 0.70 -10.36 -3.07
CA ALA A 127 1.83 -10.24 -2.14
C ALA A 127 3.12 -9.80 -2.86
N ASP A 128 3.45 -10.43 -3.98
CA ASP A 128 4.62 -10.08 -4.80
C ASP A 128 4.54 -8.64 -5.33
N SER A 129 3.36 -8.23 -5.78
CA SER A 129 3.13 -6.86 -6.28
C SER A 129 3.35 -5.81 -5.18
N LEU A 130 2.91 -6.10 -3.95
CA LEU A 130 3.13 -5.21 -2.80
C LEU A 130 4.63 -5.10 -2.47
N MET A 131 5.35 -6.22 -2.45
CA MET A 131 6.79 -6.23 -2.21
C MET A 131 7.57 -5.44 -3.28
N GLN A 132 7.17 -5.54 -4.55
CA GLN A 132 7.77 -4.77 -5.63
C GLN A 132 7.46 -3.26 -5.51
N GLN A 133 6.25 -2.91 -5.08
CA GLN A 133 5.86 -1.52 -4.87
C GLN A 133 6.68 -0.85 -3.76
N ASP A 134 6.92 -1.56 -2.65
CA ASP A 134 7.74 -1.06 -1.54
C ASP A 134 9.21 -0.86 -1.96
N ASN A 135 9.74 -1.75 -2.81
CA ASN A 135 11.09 -1.62 -3.36
C ASN A 135 11.22 -0.48 -4.39
N THR A 136 10.13 -0.13 -5.09
CA THR A 136 10.10 0.97 -6.07
C THR A 136 9.85 2.33 -5.41
N GLY A 137 9.12 2.34 -4.28
CA GLY A 137 8.85 3.52 -3.44
C GLY A 137 10.05 4.04 -2.64
N ALA A 138 11.20 3.35 -2.69
CA ALA A 138 12.46 3.83 -2.13
C ALA A 138 13.13 4.95 -2.97
N THR A 139 12.48 5.44 -4.03
CA THR A 139 12.90 6.66 -4.72
C THR A 139 11.76 7.67 -4.81
N SER A 140 11.92 8.76 -4.05
CA SER A 140 11.18 10.03 -4.10
C SER A 140 9.71 10.07 -3.66
N SER A 141 9.50 10.31 -2.35
CA SER A 141 8.52 11.32 -1.95
C SER A 141 9.27 12.52 -1.35
N SER A 142 9.01 13.67 -1.96
CA SER A 142 9.46 14.99 -1.58
C SER A 142 8.98 15.35 -0.17
N SER A 143 9.92 15.43 0.78
CA SER A 143 9.76 16.29 1.95
C SER A 143 9.63 17.74 1.49
N PRO A 144 8.66 18.54 1.99
CA PRO A 144 8.55 19.94 1.62
C PRO A 144 9.72 20.69 2.26
N LEU A 145 10.64 21.14 1.40
CA LEU A 145 11.60 22.23 1.66
C LEU A 145 12.35 22.16 2.99
N LYS A 146 13.49 21.47 2.99
CA LYS A 146 14.65 21.93 3.75
C LYS A 146 15.93 21.63 2.96
N THR A 147 16.34 22.60 2.16
CA THR A 147 17.71 22.72 1.66
C THR A 147 18.68 22.53 2.83
N SER A 148 19.35 21.38 2.84
CA SER A 148 20.52 21.13 3.70
C SER A 148 21.47 20.28 2.86
N GLN A 149 22.56 20.91 2.48
CA GLN A 149 23.56 20.40 1.55
C GLN A 149 24.09 19.02 1.96
N LYS A 150 24.30 18.17 0.95
CA LYS A 150 25.26 17.06 0.98
C LYS A 150 26.51 17.50 1.75
N ARG A 151 26.83 16.79 2.83
CA ARG A 151 28.22 16.64 3.25
C ARG A 151 28.42 15.25 3.81
N SER A 152 29.20 14.48 3.05
CA SER A 152 29.94 13.31 3.51
C SER A 152 30.52 13.59 4.90
N ILE A 153 30.25 12.70 5.86
CA ILE A 153 30.95 12.70 7.13
C ILE A 153 31.74 11.40 7.18
N GLY A 154 32.82 11.36 6.40
CA GLY A 154 34.06 10.80 6.93
C GLY A 154 34.44 11.60 8.17
N PHE A 155 34.78 10.92 9.24
CA PHE A 155 35.24 11.52 10.48
C PHE A 155 36.55 12.27 10.22
N GLU A 156 36.48 13.60 10.10
CA GLU A 156 37.65 14.46 10.28
C GLU A 156 37.26 15.64 11.21
N PRO A 157 38.01 15.93 12.29
CA PRO A 157 37.70 17.05 13.17
C PRO A 157 37.97 18.37 12.45
N ARG A 158 36.90 19.07 12.08
CA ARG A 158 37.01 20.41 11.47
C ARG A 158 37.55 21.42 12.49
N ARG A 159 38.79 21.89 12.27
CA ARG A 159 39.34 23.09 12.91
C ARG A 159 38.44 24.29 12.57
N GLN A 160 37.85 24.93 13.58
CA GLN A 160 37.13 26.20 13.41
C GLN A 160 38.07 27.40 13.60
N PRO A 161 37.83 28.53 12.91
CA PRO A 161 38.69 29.71 12.99
C PRO A 161 38.51 30.45 14.32
N ALA A 162 39.64 30.78 14.95
CA ALA A 162 39.69 31.55 16.18
C ALA A 162 39.45 33.05 15.90
N GLY A 163 38.22 33.51 16.10
CA GLY A 163 37.92 34.88 16.53
C GLY A 163 37.92 34.96 18.07
N PRO A 164 37.96 36.16 18.67
CA PRO A 164 38.62 36.42 19.95
C PRO A 164 38.07 35.58 21.11
N THR A 165 38.98 34.87 21.76
CA THR A 165 38.79 33.97 22.90
C THR A 165 38.25 34.69 24.12
N ILE A 166 36.94 34.59 24.35
CA ILE A 166 36.39 34.69 25.71
C ILE A 166 36.74 33.37 26.39
N ALA A 167 37.62 33.43 27.40
CA ALA A 167 38.11 32.27 28.13
C ALA A 167 36.95 31.48 28.76
N VAL A 168 36.50 30.40 28.10
CA VAL A 168 35.55 29.47 28.70
C VAL A 168 36.30 28.64 29.73
N LYS A 169 36.20 29.07 30.99
CA LYS A 169 36.73 28.38 32.18
C LYS A 169 36.41 26.88 32.08
N LYS A 170 37.42 26.01 32.23
CA LYS A 170 37.27 24.54 32.14
C LYS A 170 36.11 24.09 33.02
N ARG A 171 35.10 23.45 32.42
CA ARG A 171 33.91 22.92 33.11
C ARG A 171 34.32 21.72 33.96
N PHE A 172 33.83 21.64 35.19
CA PHE A 172 34.12 20.50 36.06
C PHE A 172 33.23 19.31 35.68
N PRO A 173 33.72 18.07 35.80
CA PRO A 173 32.91 16.88 35.58
C PRO A 173 31.65 16.90 36.46
N GLY A 174 30.47 16.81 35.84
CA GLY A 174 29.17 16.86 36.53
C GLY A 174 28.36 18.14 36.33
N ASP A 175 28.90 19.15 35.64
CA ASP A 175 28.13 20.33 35.23
C ASP A 175 27.11 19.98 34.13
N SER A 176 25.87 20.47 34.28
CA SER A 176 24.77 20.20 33.35
C SER A 176 25.07 20.75 31.95
N LEU A 177 24.98 19.87 30.95
CA LEU A 177 25.17 20.22 29.54
C LEU A 177 23.99 21.01 28.96
N ILE A 178 22.78 20.78 29.49
CA ILE A 178 21.54 21.37 28.96
C ILE A 178 21.31 22.77 29.54
N ASN A 179 21.73 23.01 30.80
CA ASN A 179 21.57 24.30 31.45
C ASN A 179 22.88 24.75 32.13
N PRO A 180 23.83 25.31 31.35
CA PRO A 180 25.11 25.75 31.88
C PRO A 180 24.92 26.92 32.84
N GLY A 181 25.48 26.81 34.06
CA GLY A 181 25.44 27.86 35.09
C GLY A 181 24.40 27.65 36.20
N THR A 182 23.53 26.64 36.09
CA THR A 182 22.58 26.31 37.16
C THR A 182 23.25 25.45 38.25
N LYS A 183 23.35 25.95 39.49
CA LYS A 183 23.89 25.17 40.62
C LYS A 183 22.93 24.05 41.00
N ARG A 184 23.43 22.80 41.05
CA ARG A 184 22.64 21.65 41.51
C ARG A 184 22.37 21.76 43.02
N LYS A 185 21.16 21.39 43.44
CA LYS A 185 20.79 21.25 44.86
C LYS A 185 21.61 20.09 45.46
N ARG A 186 22.35 20.33 46.55
CA ARG A 186 23.11 19.27 47.25
C ARG A 186 22.14 18.23 47.82
N SER A 187 22.47 16.95 47.66
CA SER A 187 21.76 15.86 48.34
C SER A 187 21.92 15.98 49.85
N ALA A 188 20.87 15.66 50.61
CA ALA A 188 20.88 15.75 52.06
C ALA A 188 21.89 14.74 52.63
N THR A 189 22.84 15.23 53.42
CA THR A 189 23.73 14.38 54.22
C THR A 189 22.94 13.90 55.43
N GLY A 190 22.85 12.59 55.62
CA GLY A 190 22.11 11.99 56.74
C GLY A 190 22.61 12.44 58.11
N VAL A 191 21.74 12.35 59.11
CA VAL A 191 22.06 12.59 60.53
C VAL A 191 22.70 11.34 61.12
N ALA A 192 23.84 11.50 61.79
CA ALA A 192 24.47 10.44 62.58
C ALA A 192 23.84 10.42 63.98
N PHE A 193 23.44 9.24 64.44
CA PHE A 193 23.04 9.03 65.83
C PHE A 193 24.27 8.57 66.61
N ASP A 194 24.51 9.21 67.75
CA ASP A 194 25.57 8.85 68.68
C ASP A 194 25.05 7.67 69.52
N ASP A 195 25.68 6.49 69.39
CA ASP A 195 25.31 5.32 70.18
C ASP A 195 25.92 5.48 71.58
N GLY A 196 25.11 6.05 72.48
CA GLY A 196 25.40 6.12 73.91
C GLY A 196 25.69 4.74 74.46
N CYS A 197 26.92 4.57 74.96
CA CYS A 197 27.39 3.38 75.65
C CYS A 197 26.88 3.43 77.09
N ASP A 198 25.72 2.82 77.37
CA ASP A 198 25.25 2.58 78.74
C ASP A 198 25.66 1.17 79.17
N THR A 199 26.68 1.12 80.03
CA THR A 199 27.02 -0.01 80.91
C THR A 199 26.22 0.04 82.19
#